data_AF-A0A2H5VM50-F1
#
_entry.id   AF-A0A2H5VM50-F1
#
_cell.length_a   1.000
_cell.length_b   1.000
_cell.length_c   1.000
_cell.angle_alpha   90.00
_cell.angle_beta   90.00
_cell.angle_gamma   90.00
#
_symmetry.space_group_name_H-M   'P 1'
#
loop_
_entity.id
_entity.type
_entity.pdbx_description
1 polymer ?
#
loop_
_entity_poly.entity_id
_entity_poly.type
_entity_poly.pdbx_seq_one_letter_code
_entity_poly.pdbx_strand_id
1 'polypeptide(L)'
;MPSKPRLEFQVGDEVMYALASSVRYGTVVRVIGAGNTQMVEVEFEDGKRELKKASDRSLRLLRRRAVEETRPHIRDREVEEVRRSETRRR
;
A
#
# COMPACT_ATOMS: atom_id res chain seq x y z
N MET A 1 -3.69 -11.53 22.99
CA MET A 1 -4.37 -11.67 21.67
C MET A 1 -3.77 -10.64 20.73
N PRO A 2 -3.29 -11.01 19.52
CA PRO A 2 -2.81 -10.00 18.58
C PRO A 2 -4.02 -9.17 18.11
N SER A 3 -4.05 -7.89 18.49
CA SER A 3 -4.99 -6.94 17.93
C SER A 3 -4.69 -6.83 16.44
N LYS A 4 -5.66 -7.20 15.61
CA LYS A 4 -5.53 -7.06 14.16
C LYS A 4 -5.20 -5.59 13.88
N PRO A 5 -4.09 -5.26 13.22
CA PRO A 5 -3.74 -3.88 12.96
C PRO A 5 -4.90 -3.23 12.19
N ARG A 6 -5.46 -2.15 12.75
CA ARG A 6 -6.49 -1.38 12.08
C ARG A 6 -5.83 -0.67 10.89
N LEU A 7 -6.41 -0.87 9.71
CA LEU A 7 -5.93 -0.24 8.50
C LEU A 7 -6.35 1.23 8.51
N GLU A 8 -5.37 2.13 8.60
CA GLU A 8 -5.59 3.57 8.45
C GLU A 8 -5.20 3.99 7.04
N PHE A 9 -6.14 4.58 6.32
CA PHE A 9 -5.92 5.10 4.96
C PHE A 9 -5.17 6.44 5.00
N GLN A 10 -4.41 6.70 3.95
CA GLN A 10 -3.61 7.91 3.78
C GLN A 10 -3.92 8.56 2.42
N VAL A 11 -3.67 9.87 2.31
CA VAL A 11 -3.78 10.59 1.03
C VAL A 11 -2.77 10.00 0.04
N GLY A 12 -3.23 9.72 -1.17
CA GLY A 12 -2.50 9.05 -2.24
C GLY A 12 -2.58 7.52 -2.22
N ASP A 13 -3.26 6.92 -1.24
CA ASP A 13 -3.54 5.48 -1.26
C ASP A 13 -4.50 5.13 -2.41
N GLU A 14 -4.16 4.11 -3.17
CA GLU A 14 -5.05 3.53 -4.19
C GLU A 14 -5.99 2.54 -3.52
N VAL A 15 -7.28 2.67 -3.80
CA VAL A 15 -8.34 1.89 -3.17
C VAL A 15 -9.28 1.30 -4.22
N MET A 16 -9.89 0.19 -3.84
CA MET A 16 -11.07 -0.34 -4.51
C MET A 16 -12.30 -0.14 -3.63
N TYR A 17 -13.43 0.11 -4.27
CA TYR A 17 -14.74 0.17 -3.64
C TYR A 17 -15.70 -0.81 -4.31
N ALA A 18 -16.15 -1.82 -3.56
CA ALA A 18 -17.12 -2.79 -4.03
C ALA A 18 -18.55 -2.23 -3.95
N LEU A 19 -19.27 -2.28 -5.07
CA LEU A 19 -20.70 -2.05 -5.17
C LEU A 19 -21.42 -3.40 -5.32
N ALA A 20 -22.75 -3.39 -5.31
CA ALA A 20 -23.55 -4.62 -5.43
C ALA A 20 -23.26 -5.42 -6.73
N SER A 21 -22.92 -4.74 -7.83
CA SER A 21 -22.72 -5.35 -9.15
C SER A 21 -21.41 -4.96 -9.84
N SER A 22 -20.57 -4.12 -9.21
CA SER A 22 -19.34 -3.63 -9.82
C SER A 22 -18.30 -3.25 -8.78
N VAL A 23 -17.09 -2.93 -9.25
CA VAL A 23 -16.00 -2.39 -8.44
C VAL A 23 -15.56 -1.08 -9.07
N ARG A 24 -15.27 -0.08 -8.24
CA ARG A 24 -14.67 1.19 -8.68
C ARG A 24 -13.30 1.33 -8.06
N TYR A 25 -12.34 1.81 -8.84
CA TYR A 25 -11.01 2.12 -8.35
C TYR A 25 -10.84 3.62 -8.24
N GLY A 26 -10.01 4.04 -7.28
CA GLY A 26 -9.79 5.45 -7.02
C GLY A 26 -8.62 5.70 -6.11
N THR A 27 -8.32 6.98 -5.91
CA THR A 27 -7.24 7.44 -5.05
C THR A 27 -7.81 8.26 -3.90
N VAL A 28 -7.32 8.02 -2.68
CA VAL A 28 -7.67 8.85 -1.54
C VAL A 28 -7.07 10.24 -1.72
N VAL A 29 -7.92 11.26 -1.84
CA VAL A 29 -7.50 12.66 -2.01
C VAL A 29 -7.54 13.45 -0.70
N ARG A 30 -8.33 12.99 0.28
CA ARG A 30 -8.41 13.61 1.61
C ARG A 30 -8.78 12.59 2.68
N VAL A 31 -8.25 12.78 3.89
CA VAL A 31 -8.57 11.98 5.08
C VAL A 31 -9.11 12.91 6.16
N ILE A 32 -10.19 12.51 6.83
CA ILE A 32 -10.88 13.28 7.87
C ILE A 32 -11.03 12.40 9.10
N GLY A 33 -10.64 12.90 10.27
CA GLY A 33 -10.67 12.15 11.52
C GLY A 33 -9.57 11.09 11.63
N ALA A 34 -9.67 10.22 12.64
CA ALA A 34 -8.68 9.19 12.94
C ALA A 34 -9.36 7.94 13.55
N GLY A 35 -8.70 6.78 13.46
CA GLY A 35 -9.20 5.54 14.03
C GLY A 35 -10.60 5.13 13.54
N ASN A 36 -11.55 4.95 14.46
CA ASN A 36 -12.90 4.42 14.14
C ASN A 36 -13.81 5.39 13.40
N THR A 37 -13.52 6.69 13.48
CA THR A 37 -14.28 7.74 12.81
C THR A 37 -13.58 8.26 11.56
N GLN A 38 -12.50 7.59 11.13
CA GLN A 38 -11.79 7.97 9.91
C GLN A 38 -12.73 7.87 8.71
N MET A 39 -12.85 8.97 7.98
CA MET A 39 -13.48 9.06 6.68
C MET A 39 -12.44 9.46 5.64
N VAL A 40 -12.58 8.94 4.43
CA VAL A 40 -11.70 9.23 3.31
C VAL A 40 -12.51 9.72 2.13
N GLU A 41 -12.04 10.79 1.50
CA GLU A 41 -12.54 11.24 0.21
C GLU A 41 -11.73 10.55 -0.87
N VAL A 42 -12.43 9.84 -1.75
CA VAL A 42 -11.84 9.07 -2.84
C VAL A 42 -12.24 9.74 -4.15
N GLU A 43 -11.26 10.06 -4.98
CA GLU A 43 -11.48 10.41 -6.38
C GLU A 43 -11.42 9.13 -7.20
N PHE A 44 -12.55 8.76 -7.82
CA PHE A 44 -12.67 7.57 -8.65
C PHE A 44 -12.24 7.84 -10.09
N GLU A 45 -12.04 6.77 -10.86
CA GLU A 45 -11.63 6.81 -12.28
C GLU A 45 -12.57 7.63 -13.19
N ASP A 46 -13.83 7.84 -12.82
CA ASP A 46 -14.78 8.70 -13.54
C ASP A 46 -14.66 10.19 -13.18
N GLY A 47 -13.68 10.56 -12.36
CA GLY A 47 -13.41 11.92 -11.88
C GLY A 47 -14.33 12.37 -10.74
N LYS A 48 -15.26 11.52 -10.27
CA LYS A 48 -16.14 11.87 -9.14
C LYS A 48 -15.43 11.66 -7.82
N ARG A 49 -15.69 12.57 -6.87
CA ARG A 49 -15.21 12.48 -5.50
C ARG A 49 -16.34 12.03 -4.58
N GLU A 50 -16.10 11.02 -3.77
CA GLU A 50 -17.05 10.58 -2.75
C GLU A 50 -16.39 10.35 -1.40
N LEU A 51 -17.13 10.65 -0.33
CA LEU A 51 -16.70 10.41 1.04
C LEU A 51 -17.11 9.00 1.50
N LYS A 52 -16.14 8.19 1.93
CA LYS A 52 -16.35 6.82 2.44
C LYS A 52 -15.82 6.70 3.86
N LYS A 53 -16.43 5.81 4.65
CA LYS A 53 -15.93 5.46 5.98
C LYS A 53 -14.77 4.47 5.81
N ALA A 54 -13.68 4.67 6.53
CA ALA A 54 -12.58 3.70 6.57
C ALA A 54 -13.02 2.33 7.12
N SER A 55 -14.09 2.31 7.92
CA SER A 55 -14.70 1.09 8.46
C SER A 55 -15.65 0.38 7.48
N ASP A 56 -15.90 0.94 6.28
CA ASP A 56 -16.69 0.28 5.26
C ASP A 56 -15.94 -0.95 4.73
N ARG A 57 -16.55 -2.13 4.89
CA ARG A 57 -15.97 -3.42 4.46
C ARG A 57 -15.80 -3.51 2.94
N SER A 58 -16.52 -2.66 2.21
CA SER A 58 -16.49 -2.57 0.75
C SER A 58 -15.30 -1.75 0.25
N LEU A 59 -14.69 -0.95 1.13
CA LEU A 59 -13.49 -0.17 0.83
C LEU A 59 -12.24 -0.97 1.19
N ARG A 60 -11.37 -1.22 0.21
CA ARG A 60 -10.12 -1.94 0.43
C ARG A 60 -8.94 -1.18 -0.15
N LEU A 61 -7.86 -1.14 0.62
CA LEU A 61 -6.57 -0.64 0.15
C LEU A 61 -6.00 -1.62 -0.88
N LEU A 62 -5.63 -1.10 -2.05
CA LEU A 62 -4.92 -1.84 -3.07
C LEU A 62 -3.42 -1.57 -3.02
N ARG A 63 -3.06 -0.29 -2.94
CA ARG A 63 -1.67 0.15 -2.90
C ARG A 63 -1.55 1.30 -1.92
N ARG A 64 -0.58 1.19 -1.02
CA ARG A 64 -0.14 2.35 -0.25
C ARG A 64 0.44 3.39 -1.21
N ARG A 65 0.21 4.67 -0.94
CA ARG A 65 1.10 5.70 -1.47
C ARG A 65 2.52 5.23 -1.15
N ALA A 66 3.34 5.03 -2.17
CA ALA A 66 4.76 4.92 -1.95
C ALA A 66 5.18 6.28 -1.36
N VAL A 67 5.28 6.35 -0.04
CA VAL A 67 6.28 7.24 0.54
C VAL A 67 7.55 6.78 -0.15
N GLU A 68 8.23 7.68 -0.87
CA GLU A 68 9.66 7.50 -1.08
C GLU A 68 10.27 7.45 0.32
N GLU A 69 10.15 6.31 0.99
CA GLU A 69 11.13 5.91 1.96
C GLU A 69 12.39 5.82 1.14
N THR A 70 13.23 6.86 1.30
CA THR A 70 14.68 6.78 1.19
C THR A 70 15.07 5.32 1.25
N ARG A 71 15.28 4.70 0.09
CA ARG A 71 15.95 3.40 0.06
C ARG A 71 17.19 3.66 0.91
N PRO A 72 17.42 3.01 2.06
CA PRO A 72 18.81 2.89 2.47
C PRO A 72 19.46 2.29 1.24
N HIS A 73 20.39 3.03 0.63
CA HIS A 73 21.25 2.48 -0.39
C HIS A 73 21.68 1.14 0.19
N ILE A 74 21.17 0.05 -0.39
CA ILE A 74 21.72 -1.27 -0.11
C ILE A 74 23.11 -1.10 -0.69
N ARG A 75 24.06 -0.75 0.17
CA ARG A 75 25.48 -0.82 -0.14
C ARG A 75 25.65 -2.18 -0.77
N ASP A 76 26.14 -2.20 -2.01
CA ASP A 76 26.60 -3.39 -2.70
C ASP A 76 27.57 -4.12 -1.78
N ARG A 77 27.03 -5.03 -0.97
CA ARG A 77 27.83 -5.91 -0.13
C ARG A 77 28.20 -7.09 -1.01
N GLU A 78 29.29 -6.86 -1.73
CA GLU A 78 30.29 -7.86 -2.09
C GLU A 78 29.71 -9.21 -2.52
N VAL A 79 29.42 -9.33 -3.82
CA VAL A 79 29.49 -10.63 -4.50
C VAL A 79 30.98 -10.93 -4.66
N GLU A 80 31.60 -11.38 -3.57
CA GLU A 80 32.96 -11.92 -3.61
C GLU A 80 32.93 -13.19 -4.47
N GLU A 81 33.72 -13.17 -5.54
CA GLU A 81 33.72 -14.13 -6.63
C GLU A 81 33.71 -15.60 -6.18
N VAL A 82 32.74 -16.33 -6.75
CA VAL A 82 32.79 -17.78 -6.91
C VAL A 82 33.95 -18.14 -7.84
N ARG A 83 35.17 -18.34 -7.31
CA ARG A 83 36.28 -18.98 -8.05
C ARG A 83 37.40 -19.53 -7.14
N ARG A 84 37.09 -20.59 -6.40
CA ARG A 84 38.08 -21.66 -6.12
C ARG A 84 37.63 -22.89 -6.89
N SER A 85 37.83 -22.92 -8.20
CA SER A 85 39.01 -23.54 -8.81
C SER A 85 39.29 -24.91 -8.23
N GLU A 86 38.76 -25.92 -8.91
CA GLU A 86 39.36 -27.23 -9.06
C GLU A 86 40.89 -27.10 -9.20
N THR A 87 41.63 -27.35 -8.12
CA THR A 87 43.08 -27.61 -8.18
C THR A 87 43.48 -28.45 -6.97
N ARG A 88 43.18 -29.75 -7.04
CA ARG A 88 44.21 -30.81 -7.12
C ARG A 88 43.56 -32.19 -6.98
N ARG A 89 43.46 -32.86 -8.12
CA ARG A 89 43.80 -34.28 -8.19
C ARG A 89 45.28 -34.43 -7.86
N ARG A 90 45.61 -35.11 -6.77
CA ARG A 90 46.62 -36.19 -6.67
C ARG A 90 46.77 -36.62 -5.22
#